data_AF-A0A1E7ERX3-F1
#
_entry.id   AF-A0A1E7ERX3-F1
#
_cell.length_a   1.000
_cell.length_b   1.000
_cell.length_c   1.000
_cell.angle_alpha   90.00
_cell.angle_beta   90.00
_cell.angle_gamma   90.00
#
_symmetry.space_group_name_H-M   'P 1'
#
loop_
_entity.id
_entity.type
_entity.pdbx_description
1 polymer ?
#
loop_
_entity_poly.entity_id
_entity_poly.type
_entity_poly.pdbx_seq_one_letter_code
_entity_poly.pdbx_strand_id
1 'polypeptide(L)'
;MFSFESITNIIFDENPSLEDLFKLVAVLALCIYASFAALKPIVTYIAKGPLRPALVKAAEREYDPSSKILQVLNINNEEEFIDLSIDFFSMGMLTNTQHLIGGGCAIPALLANLNIIPINDTSITTSLACLGIMIEMGWEVQDMLTMAFYRLFTQVGKVKFPNAMIAVLIIHHSLATTLALPMILNYRGLPELHRLCFDLQFSGGAGGFIGEFSKLLDVSKPNELRRFQFLSFLMFLIFLWTRVFDWFYVMGKILYLFYREERWTFLGVGIVVFLVFSVFNVFICVIPTYQRLVKFMNMTAEYKVLSDDADEATRRSTIANLRKSAAVLSRTSTFNGQITEMMFVDRHVDSRQSISVASLPSTMKASASESTAAARHQDRQSMFAWKSLHDNGIATANKKMKET
;
A
#
# COMPACT_ATOMS: atom_id res chain seq x y z
N MET A 1 16.53 -32.31 3.49
CA MET A 1 15.44 -32.05 2.53
C MET A 1 14.14 -32.13 3.32
N PHE A 2 13.32 -31.07 3.34
CA PHE A 2 12.04 -31.09 4.07
C PHE A 2 11.05 -31.97 3.29
N SER A 3 10.61 -33.09 3.86
CA SER A 3 9.52 -33.87 3.29
C SER A 3 8.18 -33.20 3.59
N PHE A 4 7.17 -33.42 2.73
CA PHE A 4 5.81 -32.95 2.97
C PHE A 4 5.25 -33.46 4.31
N GLU A 5 5.56 -34.72 4.64
CA GLU A 5 5.20 -35.34 5.92
C GLU A 5 5.85 -34.61 7.11
N SER A 6 7.14 -34.28 7.03
CA SER A 6 7.82 -33.52 8.10
C SER A 6 7.19 -32.14 8.31
N ILE A 7 6.84 -31.43 7.24
CA ILE A 7 6.17 -30.12 7.33
C ILE A 7 4.79 -30.27 7.97
N THR A 8 4.02 -31.27 7.52
CA THR A 8 2.68 -31.54 8.04
C THR A 8 2.74 -31.88 9.52
N ASN A 9 3.68 -32.72 9.93
CA ASN A 9 3.88 -33.08 11.33
C ASN A 9 4.19 -31.85 12.19
N ILE A 10 5.02 -30.90 11.71
CA ILE A 10 5.29 -29.66 12.46
C ILE A 10 4.03 -28.79 12.58
N ILE A 11 3.23 -28.67 11.53
CA ILE A 11 1.99 -27.87 11.54
C ILE A 11 0.99 -28.39 12.58
N PHE A 12 0.85 -29.71 12.65
CA PHE A 12 -0.11 -30.38 13.53
C PHE A 12 0.47 -30.84 14.87
N ASP A 13 1.75 -30.59 15.13
CA ASP A 13 2.34 -30.80 16.44
C ASP A 13 1.72 -29.82 17.45
N GLU A 14 1.25 -30.34 18.59
CA GLU A 14 0.73 -29.53 19.68
C GLU A 14 1.82 -28.83 20.48
N ASN A 15 3.05 -29.36 20.45
CA ASN A 15 4.17 -28.86 21.22
C ASN A 15 5.42 -28.67 20.33
N PRO A 16 5.32 -27.90 19.23
CA PRO A 16 6.42 -27.73 18.31
C PRO A 16 7.59 -27.05 19.01
N SER A 17 8.82 -27.46 18.67
CA SER A 17 10.00 -26.74 19.14
C SER A 17 10.15 -25.40 18.41
N LEU A 18 10.90 -24.46 18.99
CA LEU A 18 11.23 -23.20 18.31
C LEU A 18 11.96 -23.45 16.98
N GLU A 19 12.83 -24.46 16.93
CA GLU A 19 13.55 -24.84 15.71
C GLU A 19 12.58 -25.32 14.62
N ASP A 20 11.57 -26.10 14.98
CA ASP A 20 10.56 -26.58 14.05
C ASP A 20 9.73 -25.43 13.47
N LEU A 21 9.34 -24.47 14.30
CA LEU A 21 8.64 -23.28 13.82
C LEU A 21 9.51 -22.43 12.89
N PHE A 22 10.80 -22.24 13.19
CA PHE A 22 11.71 -21.53 12.29
C PHE A 22 11.89 -22.25 10.94
N LYS A 23 12.03 -23.58 10.95
CA LYS A 23 12.07 -24.39 9.73
C LYS A 23 10.81 -24.19 8.92
N LEU A 24 9.64 -24.24 9.57
CA LEU A 24 8.35 -24.06 8.90
C LEU A 24 8.22 -22.65 8.31
N VAL A 25 8.56 -21.59 9.04
CA VAL A 25 8.57 -20.22 8.53
C VAL A 25 9.50 -20.07 7.32
N ALA A 26 10.69 -20.66 7.36
CA ALA A 26 11.63 -20.62 6.23
C ALA A 26 11.08 -21.35 4.99
N VAL A 27 10.45 -22.52 5.18
CA VAL A 27 9.77 -23.24 4.10
C VAL A 27 8.62 -22.40 3.53
N LEU A 28 7.78 -21.81 4.38
CA LEU A 28 6.67 -20.97 3.95
C LEU A 28 7.15 -19.72 3.20
N ALA A 29 8.23 -19.07 3.63
CA ALA A 29 8.84 -17.95 2.93
C ALA A 29 9.25 -18.33 1.49
N LEU A 30 9.87 -19.50 1.32
CA LEU A 30 10.23 -20.02 0.00
C LEU A 30 8.99 -20.38 -0.84
N CYS A 31 7.98 -21.01 -0.23
CA CYS A 31 6.72 -21.33 -0.90
C CYS A 31 5.98 -20.08 -1.37
N ILE A 32 5.94 -19.03 -0.55
CA ILE A 32 5.31 -17.75 -0.87
C ILE A 32 6.08 -17.04 -2.00
N TYR A 33 7.41 -17.00 -1.90
CA TYR A 33 8.26 -16.48 -2.98
C TYR A 33 7.99 -17.20 -4.31
N ALA A 34 8.02 -18.54 -4.30
CA ALA A 34 7.76 -19.34 -5.49
C ALA A 34 6.34 -19.15 -6.04
N SER A 35 5.34 -19.06 -5.15
CA SER A 35 3.95 -18.81 -5.51
C SER A 35 3.78 -17.43 -6.15
N PHE A 36 4.42 -16.39 -5.60
CA PHE A 36 4.38 -15.05 -6.18
C PHE A 36 5.08 -15.02 -7.53
N ALA A 37 6.23 -15.69 -7.66
CA ALA A 37 6.94 -15.80 -8.94
C ALA A 37 6.11 -16.52 -10.02
N ALA A 38 5.38 -17.57 -9.65
CA ALA A 38 4.53 -18.33 -10.57
C ALA A 38 3.22 -17.60 -10.93
N LEU A 39 2.58 -16.95 -9.95
CA LEU A 39 1.27 -16.32 -10.11
C LEU A 39 1.35 -14.89 -10.65
N LYS A 40 2.44 -14.15 -10.38
CA LYS A 40 2.60 -12.76 -10.85
C LYS A 40 2.44 -12.64 -12.37
N PRO A 41 3.08 -13.47 -13.22
CA PRO A 41 2.87 -13.39 -14.67
C PRO A 41 1.41 -13.59 -15.09
N ILE A 42 0.68 -14.47 -14.40
CA ILE A 42 -0.75 -14.74 -14.68
C ILE A 42 -1.60 -13.53 -14.30
N VAL A 43 -1.43 -13.00 -13.09
CA VAL A 43 -2.14 -11.80 -12.64
C VAL A 43 -1.81 -10.60 -13.53
N THR A 44 -0.54 -10.42 -13.88
CA THR A 44 -0.10 -9.37 -14.81
C THR A 44 -0.65 -9.57 -16.22
N TYR A 45 -0.77 -10.81 -16.71
CA TYR A 45 -1.44 -11.08 -17.98
C TYR A 45 -2.91 -10.65 -17.94
N ILE A 46 -3.62 -10.95 -16.86
CA ILE A 46 -5.02 -10.52 -16.67
C ILE A 46 -5.09 -8.98 -16.57
N ALA A 47 -4.16 -8.37 -15.84
CA ALA A 47 -4.07 -6.92 -15.66
C ALA A 47 -3.75 -6.19 -16.98
N LYS A 48 -2.83 -6.71 -17.79
CA LYS A 48 -2.45 -6.17 -19.11
C LYS A 48 -3.39 -6.57 -20.25
N GLY A 49 -4.22 -7.58 -20.06
CA GLY A 49 -5.22 -8.02 -21.02
C GLY A 49 -6.62 -7.49 -20.66
N PRO A 50 -7.53 -8.36 -20.15
CA PRO A 50 -8.92 -7.99 -19.88
C PRO A 50 -9.13 -6.74 -19.02
N LEU A 51 -8.28 -6.50 -18.02
CA LEU A 51 -8.44 -5.37 -17.09
C LEU A 51 -7.71 -4.09 -17.54
N ARG A 52 -6.87 -4.17 -18.58
CA ARG A 52 -6.02 -3.04 -18.99
C ARG A 52 -6.81 -1.76 -19.26
N PRO A 53 -7.94 -1.77 -19.97
CA PRO A 53 -8.69 -0.54 -20.22
C PRO A 53 -9.18 0.16 -18.94
N ALA A 54 -9.52 -0.62 -17.90
CA ALA A 54 -9.96 -0.06 -16.62
C ALA A 54 -8.77 0.46 -15.81
N LEU A 55 -7.65 -0.29 -15.78
CA LEU A 55 -6.43 0.08 -15.07
C LEU A 55 -5.73 1.30 -15.69
N VAL A 56 -5.65 1.38 -17.01
CA VAL A 56 -5.13 2.55 -17.74
C VAL A 56 -5.92 3.79 -17.34
N LYS A 57 -7.26 3.73 -17.44
CA LYS A 57 -8.12 4.85 -17.02
C LYS A 57 -7.95 5.22 -15.55
N ALA A 58 -7.70 4.24 -14.67
CA ALA A 58 -7.43 4.51 -13.26
C ALA A 58 -6.09 5.23 -13.09
N ALA A 59 -5.04 4.77 -13.77
CA ALA A 59 -3.72 5.39 -13.74
C ALA A 59 -3.72 6.80 -14.37
N GLU A 60 -4.37 7.02 -15.51
CA GLU A 60 -4.52 8.35 -16.13
C GLU A 60 -5.13 9.36 -15.15
N ARG A 61 -6.16 8.94 -14.38
CA ARG A 61 -6.76 9.80 -13.33
C ARG A 61 -5.78 10.14 -12.22
N GLU A 62 -4.82 9.26 -11.93
CA GLU A 62 -3.87 9.39 -10.83
C GLU A 62 -2.55 10.07 -11.24
N TYR A 63 -2.25 10.17 -12.54
CA TYR A 63 -0.98 10.64 -13.07
C TYR A 63 -0.65 12.10 -12.67
N ASP A 64 -1.48 13.05 -13.10
CA ASP A 64 -1.33 14.48 -12.78
C ASP A 64 -1.20 14.75 -11.27
N PRO A 65 -2.09 14.19 -10.43
CA PRO A 65 -1.92 14.26 -8.99
C PRO A 65 -0.53 13.73 -8.59
N SER A 66 -0.14 12.56 -9.06
CA SER A 66 1.08 11.87 -8.59
C SER A 66 2.39 12.55 -8.97
N SER A 67 2.39 13.66 -9.70
CA SER A 67 3.57 14.47 -10.08
C SER A 67 4.71 14.53 -9.05
N LYS A 68 4.44 14.80 -7.76
CA LYS A 68 5.48 14.80 -6.71
C LYS A 68 6.16 13.43 -6.53
N ILE A 69 5.37 12.36 -6.49
CA ILE A 69 5.88 10.99 -6.35
C ILE A 69 6.60 10.57 -7.63
N LEU A 70 6.07 10.94 -8.80
CA LEU A 70 6.69 10.68 -10.09
C LEU A 70 8.07 11.33 -10.20
N GLN A 71 8.22 12.56 -9.71
CA GLN A 71 9.53 13.24 -9.63
C GLN A 71 10.52 12.47 -8.75
N VAL A 72 10.08 11.95 -7.59
CA VAL A 72 10.94 11.15 -6.70
C VAL A 72 11.34 9.82 -7.34
N LEU A 73 10.44 9.21 -8.11
CA LEU A 73 10.68 7.96 -8.83
C LEU A 73 11.39 8.14 -10.18
N ASN A 74 11.66 9.39 -10.59
CA ASN A 74 12.20 9.74 -11.90
C ASN A 74 11.36 9.22 -13.07
N ILE A 75 10.03 9.20 -12.91
CA ILE A 75 9.06 8.81 -13.94
C ILE A 75 8.64 10.09 -14.66
N ASN A 76 8.99 10.17 -15.95
CA ASN A 76 8.87 11.42 -16.70
C ASN A 76 7.70 11.42 -17.70
N ASN A 77 7.01 10.29 -17.87
CA ASN A 77 5.91 10.15 -18.81
C ASN A 77 4.78 9.28 -18.23
N GLU A 78 3.59 9.46 -18.81
CA GLU A 78 2.35 8.81 -18.38
C GLU A 78 2.35 7.30 -18.64
N GLU A 79 2.95 6.85 -19.74
CA GLU A 79 3.01 5.43 -20.10
C GLU A 79 3.80 4.61 -19.07
N GLU A 80 4.95 5.14 -18.61
CA GLU A 80 5.76 4.53 -17.56
C GLU A 80 5.01 4.47 -16.22
N PHE A 81 4.21 5.49 -15.89
CA PHE A 81 3.37 5.46 -14.69
C PHE A 81 2.23 4.44 -14.78
N ILE A 82 1.60 4.31 -15.96
CA ILE A 82 0.56 3.31 -16.22
C ILE A 82 1.15 1.90 -16.04
N ASP A 83 2.31 1.63 -16.62
CA ASP A 83 2.98 0.33 -16.50
C ASP A 83 3.35 0.01 -15.05
N LEU A 84 3.86 1.01 -14.31
CA LEU A 84 4.13 0.87 -12.88
C LEU A 84 2.87 0.60 -12.07
N SER A 85 1.77 1.30 -12.36
CA SER A 85 0.49 1.14 -11.68
C SER A 85 -0.09 -0.25 -11.91
N ILE A 86 0.03 -0.78 -13.13
CA ILE A 86 -0.38 -2.14 -13.46
C ILE A 86 0.47 -3.18 -12.71
N ASP A 87 1.80 -2.99 -12.62
CA ASP A 87 2.67 -3.90 -11.84
C ASP A 87 2.33 -3.86 -10.35
N PHE A 88 2.09 -2.67 -9.79
CA PHE A 88 1.65 -2.53 -8.40
C PHE A 88 0.29 -3.16 -8.13
N PHE A 89 -0.67 -3.01 -9.04
CA PHE A 89 -1.97 -3.68 -8.93
C PHE A 89 -1.79 -5.20 -8.86
N SER A 90 -0.99 -5.78 -9.78
CA SER A 90 -0.74 -7.22 -9.77
C SER A 90 -0.12 -7.70 -8.47
N MET A 91 0.90 -6.99 -7.96
CA MET A 91 1.52 -7.32 -6.68
C MET A 91 0.55 -7.16 -5.50
N GLY A 92 -0.22 -6.08 -5.47
CA GLY A 92 -1.22 -5.83 -4.44
C GLY A 92 -2.27 -6.93 -4.37
N MET A 93 -2.73 -7.44 -5.52
CA MET A 93 -3.67 -8.56 -5.57
C MET A 93 -3.07 -9.86 -5.00
N LEU A 94 -1.79 -10.14 -5.25
CA LEU A 94 -1.11 -11.30 -4.66
C LEU A 94 -0.96 -11.16 -3.14
N THR A 95 -0.52 -9.99 -2.66
CA THR A 95 -0.42 -9.71 -1.22
C THR A 95 -1.78 -9.82 -0.53
N ASN A 96 -2.83 -9.21 -1.09
CA ASN A 96 -4.17 -9.31 -0.54
C ASN A 96 -4.69 -10.77 -0.52
N THR A 97 -4.33 -11.56 -1.53
CA THR A 97 -4.67 -12.99 -1.57
C THR A 97 -3.95 -13.76 -0.47
N GLN A 98 -2.65 -13.52 -0.26
CA GLN A 98 -1.91 -14.14 0.84
C GLN A 98 -2.52 -13.80 2.20
N HIS A 99 -2.84 -12.53 2.44
CA HIS A 99 -3.51 -12.10 3.68
C HIS A 99 -4.88 -12.76 3.89
N LEU A 100 -5.69 -12.90 2.83
CA LEU A 100 -6.98 -13.60 2.91
C LEU A 100 -6.80 -15.09 3.24
N ILE A 101 -5.82 -15.75 2.62
CA ILE A 101 -5.55 -17.17 2.86
C ILE A 101 -5.03 -17.37 4.29
N GLY A 102 -4.00 -16.61 4.69
CA GLY A 102 -3.41 -16.70 6.03
C GLY A 102 -4.41 -16.41 7.13
N GLY A 103 -5.15 -15.30 7.05
CA GLY A 103 -6.19 -14.99 8.02
C GLY A 103 -7.39 -15.94 7.94
N GLY A 104 -7.69 -16.48 6.75
CA GLY A 104 -8.75 -17.46 6.53
C GLY A 104 -8.52 -18.78 7.27
N CYS A 105 -7.26 -19.15 7.50
CA CYS A 105 -6.92 -20.34 8.29
C CYS A 105 -7.40 -20.26 9.75
N ALA A 106 -7.66 -19.05 10.28
CA ALA A 106 -8.21 -18.88 11.63
C ALA A 106 -9.74 -19.02 11.72
N ILE A 107 -10.47 -19.02 10.59
CA ILE A 107 -11.94 -19.10 10.56
C ILE A 107 -12.47 -20.34 11.30
N PRO A 108 -11.94 -21.56 11.10
CA PRO A 108 -12.43 -22.75 11.80
C PRO A 108 -12.36 -22.61 13.33
N ALA A 109 -11.26 -22.05 13.86
CA ALA A 109 -11.11 -21.81 15.29
C ALA A 109 -12.12 -20.79 15.82
N LEU A 110 -12.38 -19.72 15.06
CA LEU A 110 -13.38 -18.71 15.44
C LEU A 110 -14.81 -19.30 15.45
N LEU A 111 -15.17 -20.08 14.43
CA LEU A 111 -16.49 -20.70 14.36
C LEU A 111 -16.69 -21.75 15.46
N ALA A 112 -15.64 -22.50 15.82
CA ALA A 112 -15.65 -23.41 16.97
C ALA A 112 -15.85 -22.65 18.29
N ASN A 113 -15.09 -21.56 18.51
CA ASN A 113 -15.21 -20.74 19.72
C ASN A 113 -16.59 -20.07 19.88
N LEU A 114 -17.28 -19.80 18.77
CA LEU A 114 -18.65 -19.28 18.77
C LEU A 114 -19.73 -20.37 18.86
N ASN A 115 -19.36 -21.65 18.95
CA ASN A 115 -20.26 -22.80 18.90
C ASN A 115 -21.17 -22.81 17.64
N ILE A 116 -20.72 -22.23 16.53
CA ILE A 116 -21.48 -22.22 15.26
C ILE A 116 -21.32 -23.57 14.55
N ILE A 117 -20.11 -24.13 14.59
CA ILE A 117 -19.82 -25.46 14.04
C ILE A 117 -19.36 -26.35 15.20
N PRO A 118 -19.98 -27.52 15.42
CA PRO A 118 -19.53 -28.49 16.42
C PRO A 118 -18.24 -29.17 15.93
N ILE A 119 -17.10 -28.48 16.11
CA ILE A 119 -15.79 -29.04 15.81
C ILE A 119 -15.25 -29.67 17.10
N ASN A 120 -15.27 -31.00 17.16
CA ASN A 120 -14.76 -31.75 18.32
C ASN A 120 -13.23 -31.72 18.42
N ASP A 121 -12.54 -31.42 17.31
CA ASP A 121 -11.08 -31.39 17.25
C ASP A 121 -10.55 -29.95 17.35
N THR A 122 -10.29 -29.53 18.57
CA THR A 122 -9.66 -28.23 18.87
C THR A 122 -8.20 -28.16 18.41
N SER A 123 -7.55 -29.31 18.22
CA SER A 123 -6.15 -29.38 17.80
C SER A 123 -5.99 -28.95 16.35
N ILE A 124 -6.81 -29.51 15.44
CA ILE A 124 -6.79 -29.15 14.02
C ILE A 124 -7.10 -27.66 13.81
N THR A 125 -8.15 -27.15 14.46
CA THR A 125 -8.55 -25.74 14.30
C THR A 125 -7.48 -24.77 14.82
N THR A 126 -6.86 -25.10 15.95
CA THR A 126 -5.72 -24.36 16.51
C THR A 126 -4.51 -24.39 15.57
N SER A 127 -4.15 -25.57 15.05
CA SER A 127 -3.02 -25.72 14.13
C SER A 127 -3.22 -24.95 12.82
N LEU A 128 -4.44 -24.89 12.29
CA LEU A 128 -4.77 -24.05 11.13
C LEU A 128 -4.60 -22.56 11.45
N ALA A 129 -5.12 -22.08 12.58
CA ALA A 129 -4.95 -20.69 12.97
C ALA A 129 -3.46 -20.31 13.14
N CYS A 130 -2.67 -21.18 13.78
CA CYS A 130 -1.22 -21.02 13.90
C CYS A 130 -0.51 -21.06 12.53
N LEU A 131 -0.94 -21.92 11.61
CA LEU A 131 -0.44 -21.93 10.23
C LEU A 131 -0.69 -20.58 9.54
N GLY A 132 -1.86 -19.98 9.74
CA GLY A 132 -2.16 -18.63 9.25
C GLY A 132 -1.18 -17.57 9.74
N ILE A 133 -0.81 -17.64 11.03
CA ILE A 133 0.21 -16.75 11.62
C ILE A 133 1.59 -17.00 11.00
N MET A 134 1.97 -18.26 10.79
CA MET A 134 3.27 -18.61 10.20
C MET A 134 3.35 -18.28 8.70
N ILE A 135 2.23 -18.31 7.97
CA ILE A 135 2.15 -17.85 6.58
C ILE A 135 2.52 -16.36 6.52
N GLU A 136 1.99 -15.55 7.43
CA GLU A 136 2.33 -14.13 7.52
C GLU A 136 3.81 -13.93 7.83
N MET A 137 4.34 -14.60 8.85
CA MET A 137 5.77 -14.52 9.16
C MET A 137 6.66 -14.95 7.98
N GLY A 138 6.26 -16.00 7.26
CA GLY A 138 6.98 -16.45 6.06
C GLY A 138 6.99 -15.37 4.97
N TRP A 139 5.86 -14.71 4.76
CA TRP A 139 5.78 -13.56 3.84
C TRP A 139 6.66 -12.39 4.31
N GLU A 140 6.63 -12.03 5.59
CA GLU A 140 7.45 -10.94 6.14
C GLU A 140 8.96 -11.21 5.96
N VAL A 141 9.41 -12.43 6.22
CA VAL A 141 10.81 -12.83 5.99
C VAL A 141 11.15 -12.69 4.51
N GLN A 142 10.29 -13.19 3.62
CA GLN A 142 10.49 -13.09 2.18
C GLN A 142 10.55 -11.62 1.72
N ASP A 143 9.63 -10.77 2.19
CA ASP A 143 9.55 -9.37 1.81
C ASP A 143 10.75 -8.58 2.33
N MET A 144 11.15 -8.79 3.60
CA MET A 144 12.35 -8.18 4.18
C MET A 144 13.62 -8.55 3.42
N LEU A 145 13.80 -9.83 3.07
CA LEU A 145 14.95 -10.28 2.28
C LEU A 145 14.94 -9.67 0.87
N THR A 146 13.76 -9.57 0.26
CA THR A 146 13.61 -8.97 -1.07
C THR A 146 13.95 -7.49 -1.04
N MET A 147 13.41 -6.74 -0.07
CA MET A 147 13.73 -5.34 0.14
C MET A 147 15.20 -5.11 0.43
N ALA A 148 15.79 -5.89 1.34
CA ALA A 148 17.21 -5.82 1.65
C ALA A 148 18.06 -6.09 0.41
N PHE A 149 17.72 -7.11 -0.37
CA PHE A 149 18.42 -7.44 -1.61
C PHE A 149 18.38 -6.27 -2.60
N TYR A 150 17.18 -5.79 -2.94
CA TYR A 150 17.05 -4.67 -3.88
C TYR A 150 17.79 -3.43 -3.38
N ARG A 151 17.64 -3.10 -2.09
CA ARG A 151 18.20 -1.89 -1.52
C ARG A 151 19.73 -1.90 -1.42
N LEU A 152 20.32 -3.05 -1.14
CA LEU A 152 21.77 -3.19 -0.98
C LEU A 152 22.49 -3.48 -2.30
N PHE A 153 21.86 -4.19 -3.23
CA PHE A 153 22.54 -4.72 -4.42
C PHE A 153 22.04 -4.14 -5.75
N THR A 154 21.04 -3.25 -5.77
CA THR A 154 20.57 -2.60 -7.01
C THR A 154 20.68 -1.08 -6.93
N GLN A 155 20.99 -0.43 -8.05
CA GLN A 155 21.12 1.03 -8.12
C GLN A 155 19.80 1.76 -7.82
N VAL A 156 18.67 1.14 -8.18
CA VAL A 156 17.32 1.68 -7.96
C VAL A 156 16.76 1.37 -6.57
N GLY A 157 17.48 0.59 -5.76
CA GLY A 157 16.97 0.04 -4.50
C GLY A 157 16.53 1.08 -3.48
N LYS A 158 17.30 2.17 -3.32
CA LYS A 158 16.96 3.27 -2.39
C LYS A 158 15.79 4.13 -2.87
N VAL A 159 15.58 4.19 -4.19
CA VAL A 159 14.44 4.90 -4.80
C VAL A 159 13.17 4.07 -4.63
N LYS A 160 13.27 2.76 -4.90
CA LYS A 160 12.15 1.81 -4.77
C LYS A 160 11.71 1.63 -3.31
N PHE A 161 12.67 1.54 -2.38
CA PHE A 161 12.41 1.34 -0.95
C PHE A 161 13.01 2.49 -0.14
N PRO A 162 12.37 3.67 -0.08
CA PRO A 162 12.84 4.79 0.73
C PRO A 162 12.83 4.43 2.23
N ASN A 163 13.66 5.09 3.03
CA ASN A 163 13.84 4.79 4.48
C ASN A 163 12.52 4.72 5.24
N ALA A 164 11.59 5.57 4.85
CA ALA A 164 10.29 5.68 5.45
C ALA A 164 9.40 4.48 5.23
N MET A 165 9.35 4.02 3.97
CA MET A 165 8.59 2.83 3.62
C MET A 165 9.11 1.66 4.45
N ILE A 166 10.43 1.54 4.59
CA ILE A 166 11.05 0.54 5.47
C ILE A 166 10.64 0.74 6.92
N ALA A 167 10.69 1.96 7.46
CA ALA A 167 10.29 2.23 8.84
C ALA A 167 8.84 1.83 9.10
N VAL A 168 7.93 2.17 8.20
CA VAL A 168 6.51 1.83 8.38
C VAL A 168 6.27 0.34 8.11
N LEU A 169 7.00 -0.31 7.20
CA LEU A 169 6.95 -1.77 7.04
C LEU A 169 7.49 -2.48 8.28
N ILE A 170 8.56 -2.01 8.91
CA ILE A 170 9.04 -2.56 10.19
C ILE A 170 7.97 -2.42 11.27
N ILE A 171 7.31 -1.27 11.36
CA ILE A 171 6.19 -1.05 12.29
C ILE A 171 5.03 -1.99 11.96
N HIS A 172 4.67 -2.11 10.68
CA HIS A 172 3.59 -2.96 10.19
C HIS A 172 3.87 -4.46 10.44
N HIS A 173 5.12 -4.89 10.32
CA HIS A 173 5.52 -6.28 10.53
C HIS A 173 5.96 -6.58 11.95
N SER A 174 6.00 -5.58 12.83
CA SER A 174 6.53 -5.73 14.18
C SER A 174 5.79 -6.80 14.98
N LEU A 175 4.48 -6.93 14.81
CA LEU A 175 3.68 -7.88 15.58
C LEU A 175 4.02 -9.33 15.26
N ALA A 176 4.03 -9.70 13.97
CA ALA A 176 4.34 -11.06 13.57
C ALA A 176 5.83 -11.37 13.71
N THR A 177 6.74 -10.44 13.39
CA THR A 177 8.17 -10.67 13.61
C THR A 177 8.59 -10.82 15.08
N THR A 178 7.90 -10.18 16.04
CA THR A 178 8.33 -10.17 17.45
C THR A 178 7.52 -11.10 18.36
N LEU A 179 6.20 -11.20 18.18
CA LEU A 179 5.32 -11.91 19.11
C LEU A 179 4.75 -13.21 18.57
N ALA A 180 4.69 -13.43 17.25
CA ALA A 180 4.04 -14.62 16.70
C ALA A 180 4.66 -15.94 17.19
N LEU A 181 5.97 -16.16 17.00
CA LEU A 181 6.59 -17.42 17.46
C LEU A 181 6.50 -17.61 18.98
N PRO A 182 6.85 -16.60 19.82
CA PRO A 182 6.69 -16.74 21.26
C PRO A 182 5.25 -17.05 21.68
N MET A 183 4.26 -16.43 21.03
CA MET A 183 2.85 -16.68 21.32
C MET A 183 2.37 -18.04 20.83
N ILE A 184 2.84 -18.55 19.69
CA ILE A 184 2.51 -19.92 19.26
C ILE A 184 3.08 -20.93 20.28
N LEU A 185 4.34 -20.77 20.70
CA LEU A 185 4.97 -21.71 21.63
C LEU A 185 4.29 -21.76 23.01
N ASN A 186 3.79 -20.63 23.51
CA ASN A 186 3.28 -20.53 24.87
C ASN A 186 1.74 -20.46 24.94
N TYR A 187 1.09 -20.06 23.84
CA TYR A 187 -0.32 -19.67 23.80
C TYR A 187 -1.02 -20.13 22.52
N ARG A 188 -0.58 -21.24 21.87
CA ARG A 188 -1.16 -21.73 20.61
C ARG A 188 -2.69 -21.80 20.63
N GLY A 189 -3.27 -22.27 21.73
CA GLY A 189 -4.72 -22.48 21.87
C GLY A 189 -5.50 -21.25 22.31
N LEU A 190 -4.87 -20.08 22.39
CA LEU A 190 -5.51 -18.85 22.86
C LEU A 190 -6.47 -18.31 21.79
N PRO A 191 -7.80 -18.26 22.04
CA PRO A 191 -8.77 -17.75 21.07
C PRO A 191 -8.45 -16.34 20.58
N GLU A 192 -7.95 -15.48 21.47
CA GLU A 192 -7.55 -14.11 21.17
C GLU A 192 -6.40 -14.05 20.16
N LEU A 193 -5.47 -15.01 20.17
CA LEU A 193 -4.40 -15.10 19.18
C LEU A 193 -4.95 -15.43 17.78
N HIS A 194 -5.91 -16.36 17.71
CA HIS A 194 -6.55 -16.73 16.44
C HIS A 194 -7.40 -15.57 15.89
N ARG A 195 -8.10 -14.87 16.78
CA ARG A 195 -8.87 -13.67 16.43
C ARG A 195 -7.98 -12.54 15.93
N LEU A 196 -6.82 -12.34 16.58
CA LEU A 196 -5.81 -11.39 16.14
C LEU A 196 -5.32 -11.70 14.72
N CYS A 197 -5.03 -12.98 14.42
CA CYS A 197 -4.66 -13.44 13.08
C CYS A 197 -5.73 -13.07 12.04
N PHE A 198 -7.01 -13.38 12.33
CA PHE A 198 -8.12 -13.07 11.44
C PHE A 198 -8.32 -11.55 11.24
N ASP A 199 -8.38 -10.78 12.33
CA ASP A 199 -8.62 -9.33 12.28
C ASP A 199 -7.52 -8.60 11.52
N LEU A 200 -6.26 -9.03 11.69
CA LEU A 200 -5.13 -8.38 11.05
C LEU A 200 -4.94 -8.80 9.60
N GLN A 201 -4.97 -10.10 9.31
CA GLN A 201 -4.68 -10.60 7.97
C GLN A 201 -5.95 -10.63 7.11
N PHE A 202 -6.98 -11.38 7.52
CA PHE A 202 -8.17 -11.56 6.68
C PHE A 202 -8.85 -10.23 6.38
N SER A 203 -9.08 -9.41 7.42
CA SER A 203 -9.73 -8.11 7.22
C SER A 203 -8.81 -7.11 6.51
N GLY A 204 -7.48 -7.27 6.64
CA GLY A 204 -6.49 -6.51 5.87
C GLY A 204 -6.57 -6.83 4.38
N GLY A 205 -6.57 -8.11 4.02
CA GLY A 205 -6.75 -8.59 2.65
C GLY A 205 -8.08 -8.17 2.05
N ALA A 206 -9.19 -8.34 2.80
CA ALA A 206 -10.53 -7.92 2.36
C ALA A 206 -10.60 -6.41 2.12
N GLY A 207 -10.08 -5.59 3.04
CA GLY A 207 -9.97 -4.14 2.88
C GLY A 207 -9.11 -3.76 1.68
N GLY A 208 -8.00 -4.48 1.46
CA GLY A 208 -7.12 -4.32 0.30
C GLY A 208 -7.84 -4.57 -1.03
N PHE A 209 -8.59 -5.68 -1.16
CA PHE A 209 -9.39 -5.95 -2.37
C PHE A 209 -10.45 -4.88 -2.62
N ILE A 210 -11.17 -4.46 -1.58
CA ILE A 210 -12.15 -3.37 -1.68
C ILE A 210 -11.45 -2.08 -2.15
N GLY A 211 -10.27 -1.79 -1.59
CA GLY A 211 -9.43 -0.66 -1.95
C GLY A 211 -9.04 -0.68 -3.43
N GLU A 212 -8.46 -1.77 -3.91
CA GLU A 212 -8.03 -1.95 -5.30
C GLU A 212 -9.21 -1.89 -6.28
N PHE A 213 -10.31 -2.60 -6.00
CA PHE A 213 -11.50 -2.54 -6.84
C PHE A 213 -12.08 -1.13 -6.91
N SER A 214 -12.08 -0.41 -5.80
CA SER A 214 -12.61 0.96 -5.76
C SER A 214 -11.77 1.94 -6.59
N LYS A 215 -10.49 1.69 -6.85
CA LYS A 215 -9.66 2.53 -7.75
C LYS A 215 -10.12 2.43 -9.21
N LEU A 216 -10.70 1.29 -9.59
CA LEU A 216 -11.19 1.05 -10.94
C LEU A 216 -12.45 1.87 -11.27
N LEU A 217 -13.19 2.31 -10.24
CA LEU A 217 -14.42 3.08 -10.40
C LEU A 217 -14.15 4.53 -10.82
N ASP A 218 -14.85 4.96 -11.86
CA ASP A 218 -14.91 6.35 -12.32
C ASP A 218 -15.99 7.10 -11.53
N VAL A 219 -15.56 7.70 -10.42
CA VAL A 219 -16.42 8.50 -9.54
C VAL A 219 -17.00 9.77 -10.20
N SER A 220 -16.60 10.11 -11.43
CA SER A 220 -17.27 11.17 -12.19
C SER A 220 -18.64 10.74 -12.71
N LYS A 221 -18.95 9.44 -12.69
CA LYS A 221 -20.26 8.89 -13.02
C LYS A 221 -21.08 8.65 -11.74
N PRO A 222 -22.36 9.08 -11.68
CA PRO A 222 -23.17 8.96 -10.47
C PRO A 222 -23.34 7.54 -9.93
N ASN A 223 -23.53 6.55 -10.81
CA ASN A 223 -23.70 5.15 -10.39
C ASN A 223 -22.40 4.55 -9.84
N GLU A 224 -21.26 4.89 -10.43
CA GLU A 224 -19.96 4.41 -9.96
C GLU A 224 -19.53 5.14 -8.67
N LEU A 225 -19.89 6.43 -8.50
CA LEU A 225 -19.74 7.16 -7.25
C LEU A 225 -20.52 6.50 -6.10
N ARG A 226 -21.80 6.12 -6.32
CA ARG A 226 -22.58 5.40 -5.29
C ARG A 226 -21.93 4.07 -4.89
N ARG A 227 -21.42 3.32 -5.86
CA ARG A 227 -20.66 2.08 -5.61
C ARG A 227 -19.40 2.35 -4.80
N PHE A 228 -18.64 3.38 -5.16
CA PHE A 228 -17.44 3.79 -4.45
C PHE A 228 -17.74 4.18 -2.99
N GLN A 229 -18.82 4.92 -2.75
CA GLN A 229 -19.26 5.30 -1.41
C GLN A 229 -19.63 4.08 -0.57
N PHE A 230 -20.43 3.16 -1.14
CA PHE A 230 -20.80 1.92 -0.46
C PHE A 230 -19.57 1.09 -0.07
N LEU A 231 -18.64 0.91 -1.01
CA LEU A 231 -17.39 0.18 -0.76
C LEU A 231 -16.50 0.88 0.27
N SER A 232 -16.40 2.21 0.22
CA SER A 232 -15.64 2.98 1.20
C SER A 232 -16.27 2.89 2.60
N PHE A 233 -17.60 2.88 2.68
CA PHE A 233 -18.34 2.67 3.93
C PHE A 233 -18.11 1.26 4.47
N LEU A 234 -18.21 0.23 3.64
CA LEU A 234 -17.95 -1.15 4.03
C LEU A 234 -16.51 -1.33 4.54
N MET A 235 -15.52 -0.82 3.81
CA MET A 235 -14.12 -0.85 4.24
C MET A 235 -13.91 -0.10 5.56
N PHE A 236 -14.53 1.07 5.73
CA PHE A 236 -14.47 1.82 6.99
C PHE A 236 -15.07 1.02 8.15
N LEU A 237 -16.23 0.37 7.96
CA LEU A 237 -16.83 -0.47 9.00
C LEU A 237 -15.92 -1.66 9.39
N ILE A 238 -15.33 -2.34 8.39
CA ILE A 238 -14.39 -3.44 8.63
C ILE A 238 -13.21 -2.95 9.48
N PHE A 239 -12.58 -1.83 9.10
CA PHE A 239 -11.43 -1.31 9.84
C PHE A 239 -11.80 -0.72 11.19
N LEU A 240 -12.94 -0.03 11.31
CA LEU A 240 -13.41 0.49 12.58
C LEU A 240 -13.65 -0.65 13.58
N TRP A 241 -14.25 -1.75 13.13
CA TRP A 241 -14.44 -2.94 13.97
C TRP A 241 -13.09 -3.59 14.32
N THR A 242 -12.32 -4.01 13.32
CA THR A 242 -11.13 -4.87 13.51
C THR A 242 -9.88 -4.14 13.99
N ARG A 243 -9.79 -2.82 13.78
CA ARG A 243 -8.59 -2.01 14.10
C ARG A 243 -8.79 -1.07 15.28
N VAL A 244 -10.02 -0.92 15.75
CA VAL A 244 -10.35 -0.12 16.93
C VAL A 244 -11.05 -0.99 17.97
N PHE A 245 -12.32 -1.33 17.75
CA PHE A 245 -13.13 -1.95 18.79
C PHE A 245 -12.62 -3.32 19.21
N ASP A 246 -12.48 -4.22 18.24
CA ASP A 246 -12.03 -5.58 18.51
C ASP A 246 -10.54 -5.62 18.85
N TRP A 247 -9.74 -4.81 18.17
CA TRP A 247 -8.31 -4.64 18.44
C TRP A 247 -8.01 -4.36 19.91
N PHE A 248 -8.63 -3.32 20.49
CA PHE A 248 -8.37 -2.96 21.88
C PHE A 248 -8.91 -4.00 22.86
N TYR A 249 -10.02 -4.67 22.52
CA TYR A 249 -10.55 -5.78 23.31
C TYR A 249 -9.59 -6.98 23.36
N VAL A 250 -9.15 -7.46 22.19
CA VAL A 250 -8.22 -8.59 22.03
C VAL A 250 -6.87 -8.27 22.67
N MET A 251 -6.31 -7.09 22.41
CA MET A 251 -5.08 -6.61 23.02
C MET A 251 -5.18 -6.60 24.55
N GLY A 252 -6.25 -6.02 25.11
CA GLY A 252 -6.46 -5.95 26.55
C GLY A 252 -6.52 -7.34 27.21
N LYS A 253 -7.18 -8.31 26.56
CA LYS A 253 -7.24 -9.70 27.01
C LYS A 253 -5.87 -10.38 27.01
N ILE A 254 -5.09 -10.23 25.94
CA ILE A 254 -3.74 -10.80 25.84
C ILE A 254 -2.80 -10.18 26.88
N LEU A 255 -2.81 -8.85 27.03
CA LEU A 255 -1.97 -8.17 28.01
C LEU A 255 -2.36 -8.54 29.46
N TYR A 256 -3.66 -8.63 29.74
CA TYR A 256 -4.14 -9.10 31.04
C TYR A 256 -3.70 -10.54 31.33
N LEU A 257 -3.71 -11.42 30.31
CA LEU A 257 -3.21 -12.78 30.43
C LEU A 257 -1.72 -12.79 30.79
N PHE A 258 -0.89 -12.02 30.08
CA PHE A 258 0.55 -11.93 30.36
C PHE A 258 0.83 -11.40 31.76
N TYR A 259 0.05 -10.43 32.23
CA TYR A 259 0.13 -9.90 33.59
C TYR A 259 -0.24 -10.97 34.63
N ARG A 260 -1.39 -11.63 34.45
CA ARG A 260 -1.89 -12.65 35.38
C ARG A 260 -0.95 -13.85 35.52
N GLU A 261 -0.25 -14.21 34.45
CA GLU A 261 0.71 -15.31 34.43
C GLU A 261 2.14 -14.87 34.75
N GLU A 262 2.34 -13.63 35.20
CA GLU A 262 3.64 -13.06 35.57
C GLU A 262 4.70 -13.17 34.45
N ARG A 263 4.26 -13.17 33.18
CA ARG A 263 5.14 -13.19 32.01
C ARG A 263 5.60 -11.77 31.67
N TRP A 264 6.40 -11.17 32.56
CA TRP A 264 6.81 -9.76 32.47
C TRP A 264 7.49 -9.39 31.15
N THR A 265 8.28 -10.28 30.56
CA THR A 265 8.90 -10.03 29.24
C THR A 265 7.87 -9.94 28.12
N PHE A 266 6.89 -10.86 28.09
CA PHE A 266 5.79 -10.82 27.13
C PHE A 266 4.94 -9.57 27.34
N LEU A 267 4.68 -9.20 28.59
CA LEU A 267 3.93 -8.00 28.93
C LEU A 267 4.65 -6.73 28.45
N GLY A 268 5.95 -6.58 28.76
CA GLY A 268 6.74 -5.42 28.37
C GLY A 268 6.88 -5.25 26.86
N VAL A 269 7.29 -6.31 26.15
CA VAL A 269 7.40 -6.30 24.68
C VAL A 269 6.02 -6.12 24.05
N GLY A 270 5.01 -6.83 24.55
CA GLY A 270 3.63 -6.74 24.10
C GLY A 270 3.07 -5.33 24.16
N ILE A 271 3.23 -4.63 25.29
CA ILE A 271 2.78 -3.24 25.46
C ILE A 271 3.42 -2.34 24.38
N VAL A 272 4.73 -2.42 24.18
CA VAL A 272 5.43 -1.56 23.21
C VAL A 272 4.93 -1.83 21.79
N VAL A 273 4.92 -3.11 21.38
CA VAL A 273 4.51 -3.50 20.02
C VAL A 273 3.04 -3.16 19.77
N PHE A 274 2.14 -3.48 20.71
CA PHE A 274 0.72 -3.17 20.57
C PHE A 274 0.43 -1.68 20.55
N LEU A 275 1.14 -0.85 21.32
CA LEU A 275 0.96 0.61 21.27
C LEU A 275 1.38 1.17 19.92
N VAL A 276 2.55 0.78 19.43
CA VAL A 276 3.05 1.18 18.11
C VAL A 276 2.10 0.74 17.00
N PHE A 277 1.61 -0.49 17.07
CA PHE A 277 0.64 -1.00 16.10
C PHE A 277 -0.76 -0.38 16.23
N SER A 278 -1.14 0.09 17.42
CA SER A 278 -2.38 0.85 17.63
C SER A 278 -2.33 2.20 16.91
N VAL A 279 -1.18 2.88 16.95
CA VAL A 279 -0.95 4.10 16.17
C VAL A 279 -1.08 3.81 14.68
N PHE A 280 -0.45 2.74 14.20
CA PHE A 280 -0.60 2.29 12.81
C PHE A 280 -2.07 2.07 12.43
N ASN A 281 -2.79 1.26 13.19
CA ASN A 281 -4.20 0.94 12.96
C ASN A 281 -5.09 2.18 12.84
N VAL A 282 -4.94 3.14 13.77
CA VAL A 282 -5.76 4.35 13.77
C VAL A 282 -5.36 5.31 12.66
N PHE A 283 -4.07 5.69 12.60
CA PHE A 283 -3.62 6.77 11.72
C PHE A 283 -3.45 6.34 10.27
N ILE A 284 -3.14 5.06 10.02
CA ILE A 284 -2.86 4.57 8.68
C ILE A 284 -4.06 3.82 8.07
N CYS A 285 -4.90 3.17 8.89
CA CYS A 285 -6.07 2.44 8.38
C CYS A 285 -7.37 3.22 8.58
N VAL A 286 -7.71 3.58 9.82
CA VAL A 286 -9.06 4.07 10.15
C VAL A 286 -9.27 5.52 9.73
N ILE A 287 -8.37 6.43 10.08
CA ILE A 287 -8.50 7.85 9.75
C ILE A 287 -8.56 8.07 8.22
N PRO A 288 -7.68 7.47 7.40
CA PRO A 288 -7.72 7.69 5.95
C PRO A 288 -8.98 7.13 5.30
N THR A 289 -9.48 5.98 5.78
CA THR A 289 -10.73 5.40 5.25
C THR A 289 -11.96 6.19 5.67
N TYR A 290 -11.99 6.75 6.89
CA TYR A 290 -13.02 7.69 7.33
C TYR A 290 -12.99 8.98 6.50
N GLN A 291 -11.82 9.60 6.34
CA GLN A 291 -11.66 10.83 5.55
C GLN A 291 -12.10 10.62 4.09
N ARG A 292 -11.76 9.46 3.52
CA ARG A 292 -12.23 9.04 2.20
C ARG A 292 -13.77 9.00 2.15
N LEU A 293 -14.41 8.33 3.11
CA LEU A 293 -15.87 8.23 3.18
C LEU A 293 -16.53 9.61 3.28
N VAL A 294 -16.14 10.42 4.27
CA VAL A 294 -16.74 11.75 4.51
C VAL A 294 -16.61 12.64 3.29
N LYS A 295 -15.42 12.69 2.68
CA LYS A 295 -15.16 13.50 1.49
C LYS A 295 -16.11 13.15 0.35
N PHE A 296 -16.32 11.87 0.06
CA PHE A 296 -17.21 11.45 -1.01
C PHE A 296 -18.70 11.52 -0.65
N MET A 297 -19.05 11.46 0.64
CA MET A 297 -20.42 11.75 1.09
C MET A 297 -20.79 13.23 0.85
N ASN A 298 -19.90 14.15 1.19
CA ASN A 298 -20.10 15.59 0.95
C ASN A 298 -20.20 15.90 -0.54
N MET A 299 -19.37 15.26 -1.37
CA MET A 299 -19.41 15.40 -2.83
C MET A 299 -20.72 14.97 -3.45
N THR A 300 -21.34 13.90 -2.95
CA THR A 300 -22.66 13.48 -3.42
C THR A 300 -23.74 14.46 -2.99
N ALA A 301 -23.60 15.09 -1.82
CA ALA A 301 -24.51 16.15 -1.40
C ALA A 301 -24.42 17.35 -2.35
N GLU A 302 -23.20 17.81 -2.69
CA GLU A 302 -22.98 18.86 -3.68
C GLU A 302 -23.58 18.50 -5.04
N TYR A 303 -23.39 17.27 -5.52
CA TYR A 303 -23.96 16.81 -6.78
C TYR A 303 -25.50 16.82 -6.79
N LYS A 304 -26.14 16.52 -5.65
CA LYS A 304 -27.61 16.54 -5.52
C LYS A 304 -28.19 17.95 -5.39
N VAL A 305 -27.41 18.91 -4.91
CA VAL A 305 -27.85 20.31 -4.76
C VAL A 305 -27.80 21.05 -6.11
N LEU A 306 -27.03 20.56 -7.08
CA LEU A 306 -27.08 21.08 -8.45
C LEU A 306 -28.49 20.88 -9.02
N SER A 307 -29.18 21.98 -9.29
CA SER A 307 -30.47 21.98 -9.99
C SER A 307 -30.37 21.23 -11.32
N ASP A 308 -31.47 20.62 -11.75
CA ASP A 308 -31.60 20.11 -13.12
C ASP A 308 -31.41 21.23 -14.17
N ASP A 309 -31.56 22.49 -13.75
CA ASP A 309 -31.34 23.70 -14.56
C ASP A 309 -29.95 24.35 -14.35
N ALA A 310 -29.06 23.75 -13.54
CA ALA A 310 -27.71 24.28 -13.34
C ALA A 310 -26.98 24.39 -14.68
N ASP A 311 -26.31 25.52 -14.92
CA ASP A 311 -25.61 25.75 -16.17
C ASP A 311 -24.53 24.69 -16.42
N GLU A 312 -24.27 24.43 -17.70
CA GLU A 312 -23.32 23.42 -18.14
C GLU A 312 -21.90 23.69 -17.59
N ALA A 313 -21.55 24.96 -17.36
CA ALA A 313 -20.28 25.35 -16.77
C ALA A 313 -20.16 24.93 -15.30
N THR A 314 -21.19 25.14 -14.46
CA THR A 314 -21.18 24.71 -13.05
C THR A 314 -21.15 23.19 -12.94
N ARG A 315 -21.88 22.48 -13.82
CA ARG A 315 -21.83 21.02 -13.90
C ARG A 315 -20.42 20.53 -14.22
N ARG A 316 -19.77 21.09 -15.23
CA ARG A 316 -18.39 20.75 -15.61
C ARG A 316 -17.38 21.04 -14.50
N SER A 317 -17.51 22.18 -13.83
CA SER A 317 -16.65 22.56 -12.71
C SER A 317 -16.77 21.58 -11.54
N THR A 318 -18.01 21.21 -11.19
CA THR A 318 -18.27 20.22 -10.13
C THR A 318 -17.67 18.86 -10.50
N ILE A 319 -17.87 18.40 -11.74
CA ILE A 319 -17.29 17.14 -12.23
C ILE A 319 -15.75 17.19 -12.21
N ALA A 320 -15.14 18.31 -12.59
CA ALA A 320 -13.69 18.50 -12.53
C ALA A 320 -13.16 18.43 -11.09
N ASN A 321 -13.88 19.05 -10.14
CA ASN A 321 -13.55 18.99 -8.71
C ASN A 321 -13.68 17.57 -8.14
N LEU A 322 -14.69 16.80 -8.58
CA LEU A 322 -14.84 15.38 -8.24
C LEU A 322 -13.64 14.55 -8.71
N ARG A 323 -13.24 14.74 -9.98
CA ARG A 323 -12.07 14.04 -10.56
C ARG A 323 -10.79 14.37 -9.80
N LYS A 324 -10.53 15.65 -9.57
CA LYS A 324 -9.36 16.11 -8.80
C LYS A 324 -9.36 15.53 -7.39
N SER A 325 -10.52 15.52 -6.75
CA SER A 325 -10.68 15.03 -5.39
C SER A 325 -10.46 13.53 -5.25
N ALA A 326 -10.98 12.75 -6.19
CA ALA A 326 -10.79 11.31 -6.20
C ALA A 326 -9.33 10.94 -6.39
N ALA A 327 -8.67 11.64 -7.28
CA ALA A 327 -7.29 11.40 -7.60
C ALA A 327 -6.32 11.76 -6.44
N VAL A 328 -6.67 12.78 -5.63
CA VAL A 328 -5.96 13.06 -4.37
C VAL A 328 -6.16 11.93 -3.35
N LEU A 329 -7.36 11.36 -3.25
CA LEU A 329 -7.63 10.29 -2.28
C LEU A 329 -6.99 8.95 -2.66
N SER A 330 -6.85 8.64 -3.94
CA SER A 330 -6.04 7.50 -4.37
C SER A 330 -4.60 7.60 -3.86
N ARG A 331 -4.01 8.80 -3.86
CA ARG A 331 -2.69 9.07 -3.23
C ARG A 331 -2.70 8.90 -1.72
N THR A 332 -3.74 9.35 -1.05
CA THR A 332 -3.87 9.20 0.41
C THR A 332 -4.11 7.74 0.82
N SER A 333 -4.78 6.96 -0.04
CA SER A 333 -5.09 5.54 0.19
C SER A 333 -3.93 4.60 -0.12
N THR A 334 -2.95 5.05 -0.91
CA THR A 334 -1.67 4.37 -1.01
C THR A 334 -0.83 4.81 0.18
N PHE A 335 -0.60 3.88 1.09
CA PHE A 335 0.27 3.98 2.27
C PHE A 335 1.48 4.93 2.08
N ASN A 336 2.15 4.82 0.93
CA ASN A 336 3.32 5.61 0.58
C ASN A 336 3.05 7.12 0.42
N GLY A 337 1.87 7.54 -0.06
CA GLY A 337 1.58 8.96 -0.33
C GLY A 337 1.50 9.82 0.93
N GLN A 338 0.82 9.32 1.97
CA GLN A 338 0.73 10.01 3.27
C GLN A 338 2.06 10.03 4.01
N ILE A 339 2.78 8.90 4.03
CA ILE A 339 4.09 8.79 4.68
C ILE A 339 5.09 9.73 3.98
N THR A 340 5.09 9.74 2.64
CA THR A 340 5.88 10.66 1.83
C THR A 340 5.52 12.12 2.16
N GLU A 341 4.24 12.50 2.12
CA GLU A 341 3.85 13.87 2.50
C GLU A 341 4.30 14.23 3.91
N MET A 342 4.05 13.38 4.92
CA MET A 342 4.43 13.68 6.31
C MET A 342 5.93 13.91 6.52
N MET A 343 6.81 13.23 5.78
CA MET A 343 8.26 13.45 5.98
C MET A 343 8.85 14.51 5.06
N PHE A 344 8.21 14.81 3.94
CA PHE A 344 8.66 15.87 3.04
C PHE A 344 8.04 17.22 3.37
N VAL A 345 7.09 17.30 4.31
CA VAL A 345 6.55 18.56 4.87
C VAL A 345 7.66 19.43 5.47
N ASP A 346 8.76 18.86 5.99
CA ASP A 346 9.88 19.65 6.54
C ASP A 346 10.94 20.03 5.50
N ARG A 347 10.83 19.57 4.25
CA ARG A 347 11.51 20.26 3.15
C ARG A 347 10.58 21.35 2.66
N HIS A 348 10.50 22.45 3.41
CA HIS A 348 10.44 23.74 2.76
C HIS A 348 11.64 23.77 1.81
N VAL A 349 11.40 23.40 0.56
CA VAL A 349 12.12 24.06 -0.52
C VAL A 349 11.73 25.50 -0.26
N ASP A 350 12.63 26.26 0.37
CA ASP A 350 12.62 27.69 0.22
C ASP A 350 12.56 27.86 -1.30
N SER A 351 11.35 28.09 -1.80
CA SER A 351 11.16 28.78 -3.06
C SER A 351 12.09 29.93 -2.89
N ARG A 352 13.26 29.88 -3.56
CA ARG A 352 14.24 30.96 -3.54
C ARG A 352 13.36 32.17 -3.67
N GLN A 353 13.20 32.96 -2.60
CA GLN A 353 12.35 34.13 -2.66
C GLN A 353 12.93 34.85 -3.84
N SER A 354 12.20 34.86 -4.95
CA SER A 354 12.67 35.48 -6.17
C SER A 354 12.76 36.91 -5.74
N ILE A 355 13.98 37.36 -5.39
CA ILE A 355 14.22 38.70 -4.91
C ILE A 355 13.61 39.54 -6.00
N SER A 356 12.49 40.19 -5.66
CA SER A 356 11.77 40.98 -6.64
C SER A 356 12.80 41.93 -7.22
N VAL A 357 12.95 41.98 -8.54
CA VAL A 357 13.93 42.86 -9.18
C VAL A 357 13.71 44.30 -8.72
N ALA A 358 12.47 44.65 -8.30
CA ALA A 358 12.14 45.93 -7.68
C ALA A 358 12.87 46.21 -6.36
N SER A 359 13.17 45.17 -5.57
CA SER A 359 13.89 45.24 -4.28
C SER A 359 15.41 45.25 -4.40
N LEU A 360 15.97 45.03 -5.60
CA LEU A 360 17.41 45.13 -5.82
C LEU A 360 17.88 46.60 -5.81
N PRO A 361 19.06 46.91 -5.24
CA PRO A 361 19.70 48.22 -5.36
C PRO A 361 19.83 48.64 -6.83
N SER A 362 19.74 49.95 -7.12
CA SER A 362 19.80 50.49 -8.49
C SER A 362 21.04 50.04 -9.27
N THR A 363 22.17 49.84 -8.59
CA THR A 363 23.43 49.32 -9.16
C THR A 363 23.34 47.85 -9.58
N MET A 364 22.49 47.04 -8.93
CA MET A 364 22.26 45.63 -9.29
C MET A 364 21.14 45.44 -10.32
N LYS A 365 20.24 46.42 -10.48
CA LYS A 365 19.21 46.39 -11.52
C LYS A 365 19.81 46.46 -12.93
N ALA A 366 20.87 47.24 -13.11
CA ALA A 366 21.57 47.37 -14.39
C ALA A 366 22.22 46.03 -14.82
N SER A 367 22.96 45.38 -13.92
CA SER A 367 23.62 44.09 -14.19
C SER A 367 22.64 42.92 -14.34
N ALA A 368 21.52 42.94 -13.60
CA ALA A 368 20.46 41.94 -13.78
C ALA A 368 19.79 42.03 -15.17
N SER A 369 19.63 43.24 -15.71
CA SER A 369 19.03 43.47 -17.03
C SER A 369 19.92 43.00 -18.20
N GLU A 370 21.24 43.17 -18.08
CA GLU A 370 22.20 42.64 -19.05
C GLU A 370 22.30 41.11 -18.98
N SER A 371 22.26 40.54 -17.77
CA SER A 371 22.24 39.09 -17.56
C SER A 371 20.99 38.42 -18.15
N THR A 372 19.81 39.04 -18.03
CA THR A 372 18.58 38.48 -18.63
C THR A 372 18.55 38.61 -20.15
N ALA A 373 19.15 39.66 -20.72
CA ALA A 373 19.29 39.81 -22.17
C ALA A 373 20.26 38.77 -22.77
N ALA A 374 21.39 38.51 -22.10
CA ALA A 374 22.34 37.48 -22.49
C ALA A 374 21.78 36.06 -22.35
N ALA A 375 21.07 35.76 -21.25
CA ALA A 375 20.44 34.45 -21.03
C ALA A 375 19.33 34.15 -22.05
N ARG A 376 18.50 35.15 -22.43
CA ARG A 376 17.50 35.00 -23.50
C ARG A 376 18.12 34.77 -24.88
N HIS A 377 19.33 35.27 -25.12
CA HIS A 377 20.05 35.04 -26.36
C HIS A 377 20.67 33.63 -26.41
N GLN A 378 21.10 33.10 -25.27
CA GLN A 378 21.67 31.75 -25.13
C GLN A 378 20.58 30.65 -25.18
N ASP A 379 19.41 30.87 -24.56
CA ASP A 379 18.26 29.95 -24.63
C ASP A 379 17.64 29.86 -26.03
N ARG A 380 17.69 30.95 -26.82
CA ARG A 380 17.30 30.90 -28.24
C ARG A 380 18.29 30.11 -29.09
N GLN A 381 19.59 30.20 -28.81
CA GLN A 381 20.59 29.42 -29.55
C GLN A 381 20.57 27.93 -29.18
N SER A 382 20.27 27.57 -27.92
CA SER A 382 20.17 26.16 -27.50
C SER A 382 18.94 25.46 -28.07
N MET A 383 17.78 26.13 -28.16
CA MET A 383 16.59 25.56 -28.81
C MET A 383 16.75 25.36 -30.33
N PHE A 384 17.46 26.26 -31.02
CA PHE A 384 17.76 26.08 -32.45
C PHE A 384 18.75 24.92 -32.69
N ALA A 385 19.76 24.76 -31.83
CA ALA A 385 20.70 23.65 -31.90
C ALA A 385 20.05 22.28 -31.61
N TRP A 386 19.10 22.23 -30.66
CA TRP A 386 18.33 21.01 -30.36
C TRP A 386 17.42 20.60 -31.52
N LYS A 387 16.75 21.57 -32.16
CA LYS A 387 15.91 21.30 -33.33
C LYS A 387 16.73 20.80 -34.53
N SER A 388 17.90 21.39 -34.80
CA SER A 388 18.75 20.92 -35.90
C SER A 388 19.36 19.53 -35.66
N LEU A 389 19.67 19.17 -34.41
CA LEU A 389 20.16 17.82 -34.08
C LEU A 389 19.07 16.76 -34.24
N HIS A 390 17.84 17.08 -33.84
CA HIS A 390 16.68 16.19 -34.00
C HIS A 390 16.34 15.96 -35.48
N ASP A 391 16.29 17.03 -36.28
CA ASP A 391 15.96 16.96 -37.70
C ASP A 391 17.05 16.22 -38.51
N ASN A 392 18.33 16.42 -38.18
CA ASN A 392 19.44 15.67 -38.77
C ASN A 392 19.47 14.19 -38.36
N GLY A 393 19.07 13.87 -37.13
CA GLY A 393 18.93 12.49 -36.65
C GLY A 393 17.85 11.73 -37.43
N ILE A 394 16.69 12.35 -37.66
CA ILE A 394 15.58 11.78 -38.44
C ILE A 394 15.97 11.60 -39.91
N ALA A 395 16.65 12.58 -40.51
CA ALA A 395 17.12 12.47 -41.89
C ALA A 395 18.13 11.32 -42.09
N THR A 396 19.03 11.12 -41.12
CA THR A 396 20.04 10.05 -41.15
C THR A 396 19.41 8.67 -40.95
N ALA A 397 18.42 8.54 -40.06
CA ALA A 397 17.68 7.30 -39.84
C ALA A 397 16.84 6.89 -41.07
N ASN A 398 16.17 7.85 -41.71
CA ASN A 398 15.40 7.61 -42.92
C ASN A 398 16.26 7.27 -44.14
N LYS A 399 17.50 7.77 -44.20
CA LYS A 399 18.46 7.40 -45.25
C LYS A 399 18.94 5.95 -45.08
N LYS A 400 19.28 5.54 -43.85
CA LYS A 400 19.66 4.14 -43.57
C LYS A 400 18.53 3.14 -43.86
N MET A 401 17.27 3.50 -43.57
CA MET A 401 16.12 2.65 -43.88
C MET A 401 15.80 2.49 -45.37
N LYS A 402 16.32 3.36 -46.25
CA LYS A 402 16.16 3.23 -47.70
C LYS A 402 17.30 2.48 -48.38
N GLU A 403 18.40 2.26 -47.67
CA GLU A 403 19.60 1.57 -48.17
C GLU A 403 19.67 0.09 -47.70
N THR A 404 18.64 -0.37 -46.98
CA THR A 404 18.34 -1.77 -46.61
C THR A 404 16.98 -2.14 -47.16
#